data_AF-A0A4U8UIY5-F1
#
_entry.id   AF-A0A4U8UIY5-F1
#
_cell.length_a   1.000
_cell.length_b   1.000
_cell.length_c   1.000
_cell.angle_alpha   90.00
_cell.angle_beta   90.00
_cell.angle_gamma   90.00
#
_symmetry.space_group_name_H-M   'P 1'
#
loop_
_entity.id
_entity.type
_entity.pdbx_description
1 polymer ?
#
loop_
_entity_poly.entity_id
_entity_poly.type
_entity_poly.pdbx_seq_one_letter_code
_entity_poly.pdbx_strand_id
1 'polypeptide(L)'
;MQTECALKKLVDFDVNRPINVDSVCWRATILYRLRALLVCRPSVLHHFQTRWRQRQGVETHGDVAKVAADLSPGDTATASSLNTPRRQAGRLSLGDTICMAKAVAKLFEMIRKLRLSDDRLTLSGQRNLGYCAARGTHMVSKGKWYYEVRFDRQAPQSHIRIGFAQELLPLQACIGYTKLSYGFRSKCGTKFHDCIGTRYLKADFKEGDVLGCLIDIPEPKFVTSEYLPQSKKDMILVFCKSHMFYEQKDDLASSLKKLKTARGSKIEFFLNGKSCGVAYTNIYAGQYYPAVSIYQESQITCNFGPRMKYLPAGARPFTDRLREYAVEQTVSDMLGTLEWREKQIEEKKNNHKVEKPTKTTRARNH
;
A
#
# COMPACT_ATOMS: atom_id res chain seq x y z
N MET A 1 21.35 -9.84 -24.72
CA MET A 1 22.63 -9.08 -24.73
C MET A 1 22.47 -7.55 -24.65
N GLN A 2 21.79 -6.85 -25.58
CA GLN A 2 21.66 -5.37 -25.45
C GLN A 2 20.68 -4.90 -24.34
N THR A 3 19.67 -5.71 -24.01
CA THR A 3 18.72 -5.44 -22.91
C THR A 3 19.33 -5.66 -21.52
N GLU A 4 20.24 -6.63 -21.36
CA GLU A 4 20.96 -6.87 -20.10
C GLU A 4 21.94 -5.74 -19.75
N CYS A 5 22.52 -5.08 -20.75
CA CYS A 5 23.44 -3.96 -20.54
C CYS A 5 22.72 -2.69 -20.07
N ALA A 6 21.45 -2.50 -20.46
CA ALA A 6 20.62 -1.37 -20.03
C ALA A 6 20.12 -1.52 -18.58
N LEU A 7 19.84 -2.77 -18.14
CA LEU A 7 19.45 -3.10 -16.77
C LEU A 7 20.57 -2.83 -15.76
N LYS A 8 21.83 -3.13 -16.09
CA LYS A 8 22.98 -2.86 -15.22
C LYS A 8 23.18 -1.36 -14.94
N LYS A 9 22.92 -0.50 -15.93
CA LYS A 9 23.03 0.96 -15.77
C LYS A 9 21.88 1.62 -15.01
N LEU A 10 20.77 0.91 -14.79
CA LEU A 10 19.60 1.42 -14.03
C LEU A 10 19.68 1.08 -12.54
N VAL A 11 20.48 0.08 -12.17
CA VAL A 11 20.66 -0.41 -10.78
C VAL A 11 21.81 0.33 -10.07
N ASP A 12 22.78 0.89 -10.79
CA ASP A 12 23.89 1.67 -10.23
C ASP A 12 23.55 3.16 -10.00
N PHE A 13 22.43 3.45 -9.32
CA PHE A 13 22.11 4.81 -8.91
C PHE A 13 22.83 5.12 -7.58
N ASP A 14 23.91 5.90 -7.66
CA ASP A 14 24.70 6.36 -6.51
C ASP A 14 23.87 7.30 -5.61
N VAL A 15 23.51 6.81 -4.42
CA VAL A 15 22.60 7.43 -3.45
C VAL A 15 23.29 8.53 -2.61
N ASN A 16 24.59 8.78 -2.80
CA ASN A 16 25.34 9.72 -1.95
C ASN A 16 25.36 11.19 -2.43
N ARG A 17 24.57 11.57 -3.44
CA ARG A 17 24.43 13.00 -3.80
C ARG A 17 23.25 13.66 -3.07
N PRO A 18 23.45 14.80 -2.38
CA PRO A 18 22.33 15.58 -1.86
C PRO A 18 21.52 16.15 -3.04
N ILE A 19 20.26 15.75 -3.14
CA ILE A 19 19.34 16.21 -4.17
C ILE A 19 18.62 17.45 -3.66
N ASN A 20 18.88 18.61 -4.27
CA ASN A 20 18.15 19.85 -4.03
C ASN A 20 16.84 19.83 -4.85
N VAL A 21 15.69 20.05 -4.22
CA VAL A 21 14.37 19.57 -4.68
C VAL A 21 13.53 20.61 -5.43
N ASP A 22 14.07 21.81 -5.70
CA ASP A 22 13.25 22.95 -6.18
C ASP A 22 13.44 23.33 -7.66
N SER A 23 13.57 22.37 -8.58
CA SER A 23 13.69 22.69 -10.01
C SER A 23 12.77 21.87 -10.91
N VAL A 24 11.94 22.62 -11.65
CA VAL A 24 11.00 22.21 -12.71
C VAL A 24 11.64 21.34 -13.81
N CYS A 25 12.97 21.18 -13.83
CA CYS A 25 13.69 20.32 -14.78
C CYS A 25 13.51 18.80 -14.58
N TRP A 26 13.02 18.33 -13.42
CA TRP A 26 12.90 16.87 -13.18
C TRP A 26 11.79 16.22 -14.01
N ARG A 27 10.68 16.94 -14.25
CA ARG A 27 9.58 16.47 -15.13
C ARG A 27 10.01 16.36 -16.60
N ALA A 28 10.89 17.24 -17.07
CA ALA A 28 11.36 17.24 -18.45
C ALA A 28 12.32 16.07 -18.73
N THR A 29 13.20 15.71 -17.78
CA THR A 29 14.25 14.72 -18.01
C THR A 29 13.71 13.28 -18.13
N ILE A 30 12.66 12.94 -17.38
CA ILE A 30 12.01 11.63 -17.46
C ILE A 30 11.15 11.51 -18.72
N LEU A 31 10.41 12.56 -19.09
CA LEU A 31 9.60 12.58 -20.32
C LEU A 31 10.48 12.55 -21.58
N TYR A 32 11.62 13.24 -21.58
CA TYR A 32 12.54 13.27 -22.73
C TYR A 32 13.28 11.93 -22.91
N ARG A 33 13.62 11.23 -21.83
CA ARG A 33 14.28 9.91 -21.89
C ARG A 33 13.30 8.74 -22.11
N LEU A 34 12.03 8.86 -21.72
CA LEU A 34 10.97 7.92 -22.10
C LEU A 34 10.60 8.03 -23.59
N ARG A 35 10.74 9.21 -24.20
CA ARG A 35 10.52 9.41 -25.63
C ARG A 35 11.58 8.72 -26.50
N ALA A 36 12.81 8.59 -25.99
CA ALA A 36 13.91 7.89 -26.66
C ALA A 36 13.73 6.35 -26.69
N LEU A 37 12.90 5.78 -25.81
CA LEU A 37 12.62 4.33 -25.76
C LEU A 37 11.54 3.87 -26.76
N LEU A 38 10.87 4.79 -27.46
CA LEU A 38 9.80 4.48 -28.41
C LEU A 38 10.22 4.55 -29.90
N VAL A 39 11.51 4.74 -30.20
CA VAL A 39 12.01 4.75 -31.58
C VAL A 39 12.64 3.39 -31.92
N CYS A 40 11.80 2.43 -32.30
CA CYS A 40 12.21 1.28 -33.08
C CYS A 40 11.03 0.79 -33.94
N ARG A 41 11.15 1.03 -35.26
CA ARG A 41 10.32 0.57 -36.41
C ARG A 41 9.20 1.53 -36.91
N PRO A 42 9.45 2.28 -38.00
CA PRO A 42 8.50 3.22 -38.63
C PRO A 42 7.24 2.58 -39.26
N SER A 43 7.18 1.26 -39.43
CA SER A 43 6.09 0.59 -40.17
C SER A 43 4.82 0.31 -39.36
N VAL A 44 4.83 0.49 -38.04
CA VAL A 44 3.64 0.27 -37.18
C VAL A 44 2.81 1.55 -37.03
N LEU A 45 3.43 2.72 -37.15
CA LEU A 45 2.77 4.02 -36.95
C LEU A 45 1.81 4.36 -38.10
N HIS A 46 2.14 3.98 -39.33
CA HIS A 46 1.29 4.25 -40.49
C HIS A 46 0.00 3.44 -40.44
N HIS A 47 0.07 2.14 -40.09
CA HIS A 47 -1.11 1.28 -40.00
C HIS A 47 -2.08 1.71 -38.87
N PHE A 48 -1.56 2.30 -37.79
CA PHE A 48 -2.36 2.81 -36.67
C PHE A 48 -3.03 4.15 -37.01
N GLN A 49 -2.33 5.05 -37.71
CA GLN A 49 -2.87 6.36 -38.11
C GLN A 49 -3.97 6.24 -39.17
N THR A 50 -3.85 5.32 -40.13
CA THR A 50 -4.86 5.13 -41.19
C THR A 50 -6.15 4.52 -40.62
N ARG A 51 -6.06 3.57 -39.68
CA ARG A 51 -7.23 2.98 -39.01
C ARG A 51 -7.91 3.92 -38.00
N TRP A 52 -7.18 4.86 -37.42
CA TRP A 52 -7.75 5.86 -36.52
C TRP A 52 -8.50 6.95 -37.30
N ARG A 53 -7.98 7.36 -38.48
CA ARG A 53 -8.64 8.34 -39.36
C ARG A 53 -9.91 7.81 -40.04
N GLN A 54 -9.98 6.53 -40.40
CA GLN A 54 -11.21 5.93 -40.96
C GLN A 54 -12.35 5.75 -39.94
N ARG A 55 -12.08 5.87 -38.64
CA ARG A 55 -13.08 5.67 -37.56
C ARG A 55 -13.73 6.96 -37.08
N GLN A 56 -13.27 8.11 -37.55
CA GLN A 56 -13.80 9.44 -37.24
C GLN A 56 -14.15 10.09 -38.58
N GLY A 57 -15.34 9.77 -39.11
CA GLY A 57 -15.85 10.44 -40.31
C GLY A 57 -16.18 11.89 -39.97
N VAL A 58 -15.23 12.80 -40.19
CA VAL A 58 -15.47 14.26 -40.26
C VAL A 58 -14.47 14.85 -41.26
N GLU A 59 -15.02 15.48 -42.29
CA GLU A 59 -14.34 16.17 -43.37
C GLU A 59 -13.59 17.43 -42.88
N THR A 60 -12.65 17.87 -43.71
CA THR A 60 -11.69 18.94 -43.48
C THR A 60 -12.28 20.35 -43.60
N HIS A 61 -11.82 21.24 -42.70
CA HIS A 61 -11.60 22.69 -42.85
C HIS A 61 -12.72 23.60 -43.40
N GLY A 62 -13.09 24.59 -42.56
CA GLY A 62 -13.71 25.86 -42.97
C GLY A 62 -13.67 26.84 -41.80
N ASP A 63 -13.17 28.05 -42.06
CA ASP A 63 -12.92 29.15 -41.12
C ASP A 63 -14.11 29.56 -40.25
N VAL A 64 -13.84 30.30 -39.17
CA VAL A 64 -14.34 31.67 -38.92
C VAL A 64 -14.08 32.05 -37.46
N ALA A 65 -13.13 32.96 -37.27
CA ALA A 65 -13.13 33.91 -36.16
C ALA A 65 -14.31 34.88 -36.34
N LYS A 66 -15.16 35.00 -35.30
CA LYS A 66 -16.33 35.90 -35.08
C LYS A 66 -17.35 35.02 -34.34
N VAL A 67 -17.87 35.31 -33.15
CA VAL A 67 -18.25 36.57 -32.52
C VAL A 67 -18.18 36.31 -31.01
N ALA A 68 -17.31 37.03 -30.32
CA ALA A 68 -17.58 37.39 -28.93
C ALA A 68 -18.41 38.67 -28.99
N ALA A 69 -19.68 38.60 -28.59
CA ALA A 69 -20.50 39.74 -28.22
C ALA A 69 -21.84 39.23 -27.65
N ASP A 70 -22.20 39.84 -26.52
CA ASP A 70 -23.56 40.08 -26.05
C ASP A 70 -24.24 39.09 -25.08
N LEU A 71 -24.19 39.56 -23.82
CA LEU A 71 -25.28 39.70 -22.85
C LEU A 71 -25.47 38.64 -21.76
N SER A 72 -25.71 39.19 -20.57
CA SER A 72 -25.75 38.61 -19.24
C SER A 72 -27.21 38.35 -18.76
N PRO A 73 -27.47 38.13 -17.47
CA PRO A 73 -28.03 36.90 -16.89
C PRO A 73 -29.55 36.95 -16.62
N GLY A 74 -30.22 35.80 -16.60
CA GLY A 74 -31.58 35.72 -16.03
C GLY A 74 -32.41 34.50 -16.43
N ASP A 75 -32.97 33.87 -15.41
CA ASP A 75 -34.24 33.14 -15.35
C ASP A 75 -34.41 31.67 -15.80
N THR A 76 -35.14 31.01 -14.90
CA THR A 76 -35.60 29.63 -14.80
C THR A 76 -36.57 29.21 -15.90
N ALA A 77 -36.43 27.99 -16.43
CA ALA A 77 -37.57 27.18 -16.85
C ALA A 77 -37.22 25.69 -16.98
N THR A 78 -38.07 24.88 -16.37
CA THR A 78 -38.21 23.42 -16.51
C THR A 78 -38.51 23.00 -17.95
N ALA A 79 -37.88 21.92 -18.43
CA ALA A 79 -38.45 21.09 -19.49
C ALA A 79 -37.96 19.63 -19.37
N SER A 80 -38.95 18.76 -19.23
CA SER A 80 -38.91 17.32 -19.16
C SER A 80 -38.61 16.63 -20.49
N SER A 81 -38.12 15.40 -20.39
CA SER A 81 -38.15 14.30 -21.36
C SER A 81 -37.24 14.38 -22.58
N LEU A 82 -36.28 13.45 -22.64
CA LEU A 82 -36.11 12.47 -23.73
C LEU A 82 -34.95 11.53 -23.37
N ASN A 83 -35.31 10.34 -22.89
CA ASN A 83 -34.39 9.24 -22.61
C ASN A 83 -33.90 8.63 -23.93
N THR A 84 -32.59 8.66 -24.16
CA THR A 84 -31.89 7.67 -24.99
C THR A 84 -30.57 7.28 -24.32
N PRO A 85 -30.22 5.98 -24.21
CA PRO A 85 -29.08 5.54 -23.42
C PRO A 85 -27.78 5.68 -24.24
N ARG A 86 -27.04 6.79 -24.02
CA ARG A 86 -25.64 6.89 -24.46
C ARG A 86 -24.72 6.29 -23.38
N ARG A 87 -24.01 5.21 -23.73
CA ARG A 87 -22.85 4.70 -22.99
C ARG A 87 -21.81 5.81 -22.83
N GLN A 88 -21.78 6.48 -21.68
CA GLN A 88 -20.67 7.33 -21.28
C GLN A 88 -19.55 6.44 -20.75
N ALA A 89 -18.41 6.45 -21.45
CA ALA A 89 -17.14 6.07 -20.85
C ALA A 89 -16.89 7.03 -19.68
N GLY A 90 -16.91 6.49 -18.46
CA GLY A 90 -16.72 7.26 -17.22
C GLY A 90 -15.40 8.03 -17.27
N ARG A 91 -15.49 9.34 -17.44
CA ARG A 91 -14.42 10.28 -17.20
C ARG A 91 -14.24 10.31 -15.68
N LEU A 92 -13.07 9.89 -15.18
CA LEU A 92 -12.72 9.98 -13.76
C LEU A 92 -13.06 11.38 -13.26
N SER A 93 -13.88 11.44 -12.22
CA SER A 93 -14.36 12.72 -11.71
C SER A 93 -13.21 13.45 -11.02
N LEU A 94 -13.24 14.79 -11.03
CA LEU A 94 -12.27 15.62 -10.32
C LEU A 94 -12.23 15.28 -8.81
N GLY A 95 -13.29 14.65 -8.27
CA GLY A 95 -13.35 14.09 -6.92
C GLY A 95 -12.40 12.92 -6.66
N ASP A 96 -12.14 12.08 -7.68
CA ASP A 96 -11.20 10.95 -7.57
C ASP A 96 -9.74 11.45 -7.52
N THR A 97 -9.47 12.63 -8.10
CA THR A 97 -8.16 13.28 -8.06
C THR A 97 -7.91 13.97 -6.71
N ILE A 98 -8.98 14.34 -5.99
CA ILE A 98 -8.91 14.95 -4.63
C ILE A 98 -8.66 13.89 -3.54
N CYS A 99 -8.89 12.60 -3.82
CA CYS A 99 -8.66 11.51 -2.87
C CYS A 99 -7.16 11.28 -2.54
N MET A 100 -6.25 11.69 -3.43
CA MET A 100 -4.80 11.62 -3.16
C MET A 100 -4.30 12.77 -2.26
N ALA A 101 -5.08 13.83 -2.05
CA ALA A 101 -4.66 15.03 -1.33
C ALA A 101 -4.95 14.99 0.20
N LYS A 102 -5.72 14.00 0.69
CA LYS A 102 -5.99 13.79 2.13
C LYS A 102 -5.92 12.32 2.54
N ALA A 103 -4.93 11.59 2.03
CA ALA A 103 -4.69 10.23 2.46
C ALA A 103 -3.88 10.25 3.77
N VAL A 104 -4.58 10.13 4.89
CA VAL A 104 -3.96 9.85 6.21
C VAL A 104 -3.85 8.33 6.32
N ALA A 105 -2.78 7.80 6.93
CA ALA A 105 -2.80 6.41 7.35
C ALA A 105 -4.01 6.20 8.29
N LYS A 106 -4.81 5.17 8.04
CA LYS A 106 -6.11 4.95 8.72
C LYS A 106 -6.16 3.52 9.23
N LEU A 107 -7.09 3.21 10.10
CA LEU A 107 -7.42 1.82 10.39
C LEU A 107 -8.18 1.24 9.18
N PHE A 108 -7.66 0.16 8.58
CA PHE A 108 -8.23 -0.47 7.39
C PHE A 108 -9.00 -1.72 7.76
N GLU A 109 -8.34 -2.64 8.46
CA GLU A 109 -8.92 -3.91 8.82
C GLU A 109 -9.34 -3.93 10.29
N MET A 110 -10.57 -4.38 10.50
CA MET A 110 -11.22 -4.38 11.79
C MET A 110 -12.31 -5.46 11.82
N ILE A 111 -12.55 -6.02 12.99
CA ILE A 111 -13.74 -6.86 13.20
C ILE A 111 -14.98 -5.98 13.23
N ARG A 112 -16.05 -6.44 12.58
CA ARG A 112 -17.38 -5.80 12.54
C ARG A 112 -17.96 -5.42 13.91
N LYS A 113 -17.42 -5.94 15.01
CA LYS A 113 -17.86 -5.68 16.40
C LYS A 113 -17.25 -4.40 16.99
N LEU A 114 -16.16 -3.89 16.43
CA LEU A 114 -15.57 -2.61 16.83
C LEU A 114 -16.28 -1.47 16.11
N ARG A 115 -16.38 -0.31 16.76
CA ARG A 115 -16.91 0.91 16.15
C ARG A 115 -15.75 1.80 15.71
N LEU A 116 -15.80 2.24 14.47
CA LEU A 116 -14.83 3.14 13.87
C LEU A 116 -15.51 4.47 13.57
N SER A 117 -14.86 5.58 13.91
CA SER A 117 -15.32 6.93 13.54
C SER A 117 -15.21 7.18 12.03
N ASP A 118 -15.91 8.20 11.53
CA ASP A 118 -15.94 8.55 10.10
C ASP A 118 -14.55 8.92 9.55
N ASP A 119 -13.71 9.55 10.38
CA ASP A 119 -12.33 9.88 10.05
C ASP A 119 -11.41 8.63 9.98
N ARG A 120 -11.88 7.49 10.49
CA ARG A 120 -11.18 6.20 10.62
C ARG A 120 -9.91 6.24 11.47
N LEU A 121 -9.86 7.14 12.44
CA LEU A 121 -8.76 7.28 13.38
C LEU A 121 -9.13 6.87 14.81
N THR A 122 -10.41 7.00 15.17
CA THR A 122 -10.91 6.68 16.51
C THR A 122 -11.57 5.32 16.52
N LEU A 123 -11.08 4.45 17.39
CA LEU A 123 -11.59 3.09 17.57
C LEU A 123 -12.27 2.98 18.93
N SER A 124 -13.50 2.47 18.95
CA SER A 124 -14.29 2.31 20.17
C SER A 124 -14.75 0.87 20.35
N GLY A 125 -14.50 0.32 21.53
CA GLY A 125 -15.05 -0.95 21.99
C GLY A 125 -16.42 -0.77 22.65
N GLN A 126 -17.09 -1.89 22.89
CA GLN A 126 -18.41 -1.94 23.55
C GLN A 126 -18.34 -2.81 24.80
N ARG A 127 -19.35 -2.68 25.67
CA ARG A 127 -19.52 -3.59 26.81
C ARG A 127 -19.63 -5.04 26.34
N ASN A 128 -19.04 -5.97 27.08
CA ASN A 128 -18.98 -7.41 26.77
C ASN A 128 -18.24 -7.76 25.47
N LEU A 129 -17.46 -6.83 24.92
CA LEU A 129 -16.57 -7.11 23.79
C LEU A 129 -15.32 -7.86 24.28
N GLY A 130 -15.04 -9.00 23.65
CA GLY A 130 -13.75 -9.68 23.79
C GLY A 130 -12.59 -8.88 23.18
N TYR A 131 -11.39 -9.46 23.12
CA TYR A 131 -10.31 -8.77 22.41
C TYR A 131 -10.62 -8.69 20.92
N CYS A 132 -10.41 -7.52 20.35
CA CYS A 132 -10.48 -7.29 18.91
C CYS A 132 -9.35 -6.34 18.52
N ALA A 133 -8.65 -6.66 17.43
CA ALA A 133 -7.59 -5.85 16.87
C ALA A 133 -8.07 -5.06 15.64
N ALA A 134 -7.39 -3.95 15.40
CA ALA A 134 -7.44 -3.18 14.17
C ALA A 134 -6.02 -2.87 13.70
N ARG A 135 -5.82 -2.87 12.38
CA ARG A 135 -4.53 -2.60 11.74
C ARG A 135 -4.60 -1.33 10.88
N GLY A 136 -3.48 -0.62 10.80
CA GLY A 136 -3.31 0.49 9.89
C GLY A 136 -3.40 0.07 8.41
N THR A 137 -3.55 1.04 7.52
CA THR A 137 -3.64 0.84 6.07
C THR A 137 -2.31 0.42 5.43
N HIS A 138 -1.19 0.91 5.95
CA HIS A 138 0.12 0.76 5.32
C HIS A 138 1.09 0.00 6.23
N MET A 139 1.91 -0.83 5.61
CA MET A 139 2.98 -1.56 6.27
C MET A 139 4.35 -0.95 6.04
N VAL A 140 5.26 -1.21 6.98
CA VAL A 140 6.67 -0.86 6.91
C VAL A 140 7.54 -2.11 6.96
N SER A 141 8.61 -2.13 6.17
CA SER A 141 9.57 -3.24 6.09
C SER A 141 11.01 -2.84 6.38
N LYS A 142 11.29 -1.53 6.48
CA LYS A 142 12.62 -0.93 6.68
C LYS A 142 12.48 0.49 7.20
N GLY A 143 13.54 1.04 7.78
CA GLY A 143 13.62 2.39 8.31
C GLY A 143 12.98 2.54 9.70
N LYS A 144 12.99 3.79 10.17
CA LYS A 144 12.52 4.17 11.50
C LYS A 144 11.20 4.91 11.43
N TRP A 145 10.14 4.31 11.97
CA TRP A 145 8.77 4.80 11.86
C TRP A 145 8.11 4.95 13.22
N TYR A 146 7.20 5.93 13.32
CA TYR A 146 6.56 6.29 14.56
C TYR A 146 5.08 6.65 14.37
N TYR A 147 4.23 6.19 15.29
CA TYR A 147 2.84 6.62 15.41
C TYR A 147 2.45 6.75 16.89
N GLU A 148 1.38 7.49 17.15
CA GLU A 148 0.87 7.74 18.49
C GLU A 148 -0.55 7.25 18.66
N VAL A 149 -0.92 6.91 19.89
CA VAL A 149 -2.27 6.54 20.26
C VAL A 149 -2.64 7.31 21.53
N ARG A 150 -3.69 8.12 21.43
CA ARG A 150 -4.30 8.81 22.56
C ARG A 150 -5.38 7.94 23.18
N PHE A 151 -5.40 7.88 24.51
CA PHE A 151 -6.35 7.11 25.30
C PHE A 151 -7.49 8.03 25.66
N ASP A 152 -8.63 7.89 24.97
CA ASP A 152 -9.73 8.85 25.07
C ASP A 152 -10.70 8.48 26.18
N ARG A 153 -10.97 7.19 26.32
CA ARG A 153 -11.81 6.63 27.37
C ARG A 153 -11.33 5.24 27.73
N GLN A 154 -11.22 4.93 29.01
CA GLN A 154 -10.88 3.57 29.45
C GLN A 154 -11.69 3.16 30.67
N ALA A 155 -12.76 2.38 30.46
CA ALA A 155 -13.55 1.85 31.57
C ALA A 155 -12.71 0.92 32.49
N PRO A 156 -13.03 0.75 33.78
CA PRO A 156 -12.17 0.05 34.75
C PRO A 156 -11.80 -1.40 34.40
N GLN A 157 -12.66 -2.12 33.67
CA GLN A 157 -12.43 -3.49 33.23
C GLN A 157 -11.91 -3.60 31.78
N SER A 158 -11.73 -2.46 31.11
CA SER A 158 -11.22 -2.40 29.74
C SER A 158 -9.70 -2.44 29.69
N HIS A 159 -9.19 -3.06 28.63
CA HIS A 159 -7.75 -3.20 28.40
C HIS A 159 -7.44 -2.87 26.95
N ILE A 160 -6.35 -2.14 26.75
CA ILE A 160 -5.88 -1.77 25.43
C ILE A 160 -4.48 -2.36 25.27
N ARG A 161 -4.19 -2.92 24.09
CA ARG A 161 -2.81 -3.20 23.68
C ARG A 161 -2.50 -2.49 22.39
N ILE A 162 -1.31 -1.93 22.32
CA ILE A 162 -0.80 -1.21 21.15
C ILE A 162 0.51 -1.86 20.68
N GLY A 163 0.84 -1.72 19.41
CA GLY A 163 2.14 -2.12 18.89
C GLY A 163 2.09 -2.45 17.42
N PHE A 164 2.86 -3.44 17.00
CA PHE A 164 3.01 -3.78 15.58
C PHE A 164 2.54 -5.20 15.31
N ALA A 165 1.93 -5.40 14.14
CA ALA A 165 1.45 -6.70 13.70
C ALA A 165 1.73 -6.90 12.22
N GLN A 166 2.10 -8.13 11.84
CA GLN A 166 2.13 -8.51 10.43
C GLN A 166 0.72 -8.87 9.93
N GLU A 167 0.61 -9.14 8.64
CA GLU A 167 -0.66 -9.33 7.94
C GLU A 167 -1.52 -10.45 8.52
N LEU A 168 -0.90 -11.58 8.85
CA LEU A 168 -1.58 -12.79 9.29
C LEU A 168 -1.95 -12.79 10.79
N LEU A 169 -2.00 -11.62 11.43
CA LEU A 169 -2.53 -11.52 12.81
C LEU A 169 -4.04 -11.77 12.78
N PRO A 170 -4.57 -12.76 13.52
CA PRO A 170 -6.01 -12.92 13.66
C PRO A 170 -6.60 -11.70 14.33
N LEU A 171 -7.47 -10.96 13.63
CA LEU A 171 -8.06 -9.74 14.18
C LEU A 171 -8.91 -10.01 15.42
N GLN A 172 -9.40 -11.25 15.62
CA GLN A 172 -10.18 -11.67 16.81
C GLN A 172 -9.33 -11.90 18.04
N ALA A 173 -8.01 -11.81 17.89
CA ALA A 173 -7.07 -11.92 18.98
C ALA A 173 -6.56 -10.53 19.40
N CYS A 174 -5.79 -10.53 20.48
CA CYS A 174 -5.07 -9.37 20.95
C CYS A 174 -3.68 -9.28 20.30
N ILE A 175 -3.12 -8.07 20.27
CA ILE A 175 -1.73 -7.91 19.84
C ILE A 175 -0.81 -8.59 20.84
N GLY A 176 0.16 -9.33 20.31
CA GLY A 176 1.06 -10.20 21.06
C GLY A 176 0.53 -11.62 21.27
N TYR A 177 -0.60 -11.99 20.65
CA TYR A 177 -1.13 -13.37 20.70
C TYR A 177 -0.26 -14.34 19.88
N THR A 178 0.13 -13.95 18.66
CA THR A 178 0.98 -14.77 17.79
C THR A 178 2.41 -14.23 17.73
N LYS A 179 3.34 -15.06 17.23
CA LYS A 179 4.71 -14.66 16.85
C LYS A 179 4.78 -13.50 15.84
N LEU A 180 3.68 -13.21 15.16
CA LEU A 180 3.61 -12.18 14.12
C LEU A 180 3.23 -10.80 14.67
N SER A 181 3.12 -10.67 15.99
CA SER A 181 2.73 -9.42 16.63
C SER A 181 3.50 -9.15 17.91
N TYR A 182 3.67 -7.87 18.21
CA TYR A 182 4.39 -7.35 19.36
C TYR A 182 3.55 -6.26 20.01
N GLY A 183 3.09 -6.51 21.24
CA GLY A 183 2.14 -5.65 21.93
C GLY A 183 2.66 -5.08 23.23
N PHE A 184 2.07 -3.98 23.68
CA PHE A 184 2.25 -3.40 24.99
C PHE A 184 0.88 -3.09 25.61
N ARG A 185 0.62 -3.62 26.81
CA ARG A 185 -0.69 -3.60 27.46
C ARG A 185 -0.80 -2.46 28.47
N SER A 186 -1.98 -1.82 28.52
CA SER A 186 -2.30 -0.73 29.45
C SER A 186 -2.21 -1.08 30.93
N LYS A 187 -2.49 -2.34 31.27
CA LYS A 187 -2.46 -2.86 32.64
C LYS A 187 -1.15 -3.59 32.98
N CYS A 188 -0.60 -3.26 34.15
CA CYS A 188 0.65 -3.76 34.75
C CYS A 188 1.93 -3.49 33.93
N GLY A 189 1.90 -2.57 32.96
CA GLY A 189 3.04 -2.24 32.11
C GLY A 189 3.70 -3.46 31.45
N THR A 190 2.93 -4.45 31.00
CA THR A 190 3.47 -5.69 30.41
C THR A 190 3.49 -5.65 28.89
N LYS A 191 4.60 -6.11 28.30
CA LYS A 191 4.75 -6.34 26.86
C LYS A 191 4.40 -7.79 26.53
N PHE A 192 3.72 -8.02 25.40
CA PHE A 192 3.26 -9.33 24.95
C PHE A 192 3.81 -9.71 23.58
N HIS A 193 4.35 -10.92 23.50
CA HIS A 193 4.74 -11.57 22.24
C HIS A 193 4.55 -13.08 22.40
N ASP A 194 3.97 -13.73 21.38
CA ASP A 194 3.72 -15.18 21.38
C ASP A 194 2.95 -15.67 22.63
N CYS A 195 1.89 -14.95 23.00
CA CYS A 195 1.10 -15.13 24.23
C CYS A 195 1.86 -14.91 25.55
N ILE A 196 3.16 -14.62 25.52
CA ILE A 196 3.98 -14.46 26.72
C ILE A 196 4.00 -12.99 27.14
N GLY A 197 3.49 -12.73 28.34
CA GLY A 197 3.51 -11.41 28.97
C GLY A 197 4.75 -11.25 29.83
N THR A 198 5.59 -10.26 29.53
CA THR A 198 6.76 -9.91 30.35
C THR A 198 6.63 -8.48 30.88
N ARG A 199 7.07 -8.25 32.12
CA ARG A 199 7.05 -6.90 32.69
C ARG A 199 8.05 -6.02 31.95
N TYR A 200 7.61 -4.86 31.51
CA TYR A 200 8.40 -3.94 30.70
C TYR A 200 8.48 -2.54 31.33
N LEU A 201 7.35 -2.03 31.80
CA LEU A 201 7.27 -0.78 32.53
C LEU A 201 6.74 -1.03 33.94
N LYS A 202 7.22 -0.27 34.92
CA LYS A 202 6.72 -0.35 36.30
C LYS A 202 5.38 0.37 36.48
N ALA A 203 5.08 1.32 35.61
CA ALA A 203 3.86 2.13 35.61
C ALA A 203 2.84 1.62 34.59
N ASP A 204 1.57 1.87 34.91
CA ASP A 204 0.44 1.70 34.02
C ASP A 204 0.15 3.01 33.30
N PHE A 205 -0.55 2.91 32.18
CA PHE A 205 -1.03 4.07 31.43
C PHE A 205 -2.55 4.02 31.31
N LYS A 206 -3.16 5.19 31.33
CA LYS A 206 -4.60 5.38 31.53
C LYS A 206 -5.17 6.43 30.57
N GLU A 207 -6.47 6.68 30.74
CA GLU A 207 -7.18 7.75 30.05
C GLU A 207 -6.45 9.09 30.16
N GLY A 208 -6.31 9.78 29.02
CA GLY A 208 -5.56 11.03 28.87
C GLY A 208 -4.12 10.86 28.42
N ASP A 209 -3.51 9.68 28.58
CA ASP A 209 -2.15 9.44 28.15
C ASP A 209 -2.03 9.32 26.62
N VAL A 210 -0.86 9.69 26.11
CA VAL A 210 -0.46 9.50 24.71
C VAL A 210 0.70 8.51 24.67
N LEU A 211 0.47 7.38 24.03
CA LEU A 211 1.48 6.35 23.84
C LEU A 211 2.07 6.45 22.45
N GLY A 212 3.38 6.53 22.37
CA GLY A 212 4.15 6.45 21.13
C GLY A 212 4.65 5.04 20.87
N CYS A 213 4.61 4.62 19.61
CA CYS A 213 5.11 3.33 19.16
C CYS A 213 6.15 3.56 18.06
N LEU A 214 7.41 3.24 18.33
CA LEU A 214 8.51 3.30 17.39
C LEU A 214 8.92 1.91 16.94
N ILE A 215 9.08 1.75 15.63
CA ILE A 215 9.70 0.56 15.03
C ILE A 215 10.90 1.00 14.21
N ASP A 216 12.02 0.32 14.41
CA ASP A 216 13.28 0.59 13.72
C ASP A 216 13.73 -0.73 13.09
N ILE A 217 13.66 -0.80 11.76
CA ILE A 217 14.07 -1.96 10.99
C ILE A 217 15.25 -1.52 10.12
N PRO A 218 16.42 -2.17 10.23
CA PRO A 218 17.59 -1.76 9.46
C PRO A 218 17.31 -1.82 7.96
N GLU A 219 17.81 -0.82 7.23
CA GLU A 219 17.72 -0.83 5.79
C GLU A 219 18.62 -1.92 5.20
N PRO A 220 18.14 -2.64 4.18
CA PRO A 220 18.95 -3.66 3.53
C PRO A 220 20.05 -3.00 2.69
N LYS A 221 21.23 -3.62 2.67
CA LYS A 221 22.34 -3.16 1.81
C LYS A 221 22.03 -3.27 0.32
N PHE A 222 21.15 -4.19 -0.06
CA PHE A 222 20.73 -4.43 -1.44
C PHE A 222 19.21 -4.52 -1.51
N VAL A 223 18.63 -3.79 -2.45
CA VAL A 223 17.20 -3.85 -2.72
C VAL A 223 16.91 -5.04 -3.64
N THR A 224 16.32 -6.10 -3.10
CA THR A 224 15.77 -7.22 -3.86
C THR A 224 14.26 -7.07 -4.06
N SER A 225 13.67 -7.86 -4.97
CA SER A 225 12.22 -7.88 -5.20
C SER A 225 11.41 -8.28 -3.95
N GLU A 226 12.02 -9.01 -3.01
CA GLU A 226 11.42 -9.41 -1.73
C GLU A 226 11.03 -8.22 -0.83
N TYR A 227 11.62 -7.04 -1.06
CA TYR A 227 11.30 -5.83 -0.29
C TYR A 227 10.11 -5.06 -0.83
N LEU A 228 9.73 -5.30 -2.09
CA LEU A 228 8.56 -4.68 -2.68
C LEU A 228 7.28 -5.34 -2.13
N PRO A 229 6.18 -4.59 -2.02
CA PRO A 229 4.90 -5.20 -1.71
C PRO A 229 4.54 -6.22 -2.80
N GLN A 230 3.76 -7.24 -2.46
CA GLN A 230 3.38 -8.25 -3.43
C GLN A 230 2.56 -7.63 -4.57
N SER A 231 2.89 -8.01 -5.81
CA SER A 231 2.11 -7.63 -6.98
C SER A 231 0.73 -8.29 -6.90
N LYS A 232 -0.32 -7.51 -7.17
CA LYS A 232 -1.70 -8.02 -7.15
C LYS A 232 -2.10 -8.73 -8.44
N LYS A 233 -1.18 -8.83 -9.41
CA LYS A 233 -1.50 -9.33 -10.76
C LYS A 233 -1.84 -10.81 -10.81
N ASP A 234 -1.22 -11.61 -9.95
CA ASP A 234 -1.46 -13.06 -9.85
C ASP A 234 -2.65 -13.38 -8.92
N MET A 235 -3.31 -12.37 -8.34
CA MET A 235 -4.46 -12.58 -7.46
C MET A 235 -5.76 -12.78 -8.24
N ILE A 236 -6.61 -13.66 -7.71
CA ILE A 236 -7.91 -13.96 -8.30
C ILE A 236 -8.85 -12.79 -8.01
N LEU A 237 -9.54 -12.33 -9.05
CA LEU A 237 -10.50 -11.23 -8.96
C LEU A 237 -11.90 -11.81 -8.77
N VAL A 238 -12.52 -11.52 -7.62
CA VAL A 238 -13.84 -12.00 -7.22
C VAL A 238 -14.83 -10.84 -7.24
N PHE A 239 -16.03 -11.09 -7.75
CA PHE A 239 -17.11 -10.12 -7.78
C PHE A 239 -18.08 -10.36 -6.62
N CYS A 240 -18.25 -9.37 -5.75
CA CYS A 240 -19.16 -9.44 -4.62
C CYS A 240 -19.96 -8.14 -4.51
N LYS A 241 -21.30 -8.26 -4.53
CA LYS A 241 -22.24 -7.14 -4.37
C LYS A 241 -21.88 -5.90 -5.22
N SER A 242 -21.69 -6.11 -6.53
CA SER A 242 -21.35 -5.06 -7.50
C SER A 242 -19.95 -4.44 -7.36
N HIS A 243 -19.09 -5.00 -6.50
CA HIS A 243 -17.72 -4.56 -6.30
C HIS A 243 -16.73 -5.68 -6.60
N MET A 244 -15.52 -5.31 -7.02
CA MET A 244 -14.45 -6.24 -7.39
C MET A 244 -13.41 -6.30 -6.28
N PHE A 245 -13.04 -7.51 -5.85
CA PHE A 245 -12.09 -7.76 -4.77
C PHE A 245 -11.02 -8.75 -5.23
N TYR A 246 -9.80 -8.61 -4.70
CA TYR A 246 -8.78 -9.64 -4.87
C TYR A 246 -8.89 -10.66 -3.75
N GLU A 247 -8.88 -11.94 -4.11
CA GLU A 247 -8.78 -13.04 -3.15
C GLU A 247 -7.31 -13.36 -2.88
N GLN A 248 -6.95 -13.31 -1.61
CA GLN A 248 -5.64 -13.67 -1.10
C GLN A 248 -5.79 -14.88 -0.18
N LYS A 249 -4.93 -15.88 -0.38
CA LYS A 249 -4.91 -17.09 0.46
C LYS A 249 -3.93 -16.89 1.60
N ASP A 250 -4.44 -16.99 2.82
CA ASP A 250 -3.63 -16.92 4.04
C ASP A 250 -3.02 -18.30 4.34
N ASP A 251 -1.69 -18.39 4.29
CA ASP A 251 -0.96 -19.58 4.74
C ASP A 251 -0.11 -19.26 5.97
N LEU A 252 -0.77 -19.29 7.12
CA LEU A 252 -0.14 -19.05 8.41
C LEU A 252 0.94 -20.10 8.72
N ALA A 253 0.69 -21.37 8.38
CA ALA A 253 1.61 -22.46 8.70
C ALA A 253 2.94 -22.34 7.96
N SER A 254 2.92 -22.04 6.65
CA SER A 254 4.16 -21.84 5.91
C SER A 254 4.87 -20.54 6.29
N SER A 255 4.12 -19.48 6.60
CA SER A 255 4.68 -18.20 7.04
C SER A 255 5.44 -18.34 8.35
N LEU A 256 4.89 -19.09 9.33
CA LEU A 256 5.55 -19.37 10.61
C LEU A 256 6.84 -20.19 10.44
N LYS A 257 6.90 -21.11 9.47
CA LYS A 257 8.11 -21.90 9.18
C LYS A 257 9.22 -21.07 8.53
N LYS A 258 8.88 -20.00 7.80
CA LYS A 258 9.83 -19.12 7.10
C LYS A 258 10.36 -17.96 7.96
N LEU A 259 9.94 -17.86 9.22
CA LEU A 259 10.32 -16.75 10.09
C LEU A 259 11.84 -16.71 10.32
N LYS A 260 12.44 -15.59 9.94
CA LYS A 260 13.85 -15.26 10.20
C LYS A 260 13.90 -13.99 11.01
N THR A 261 14.82 -13.86 11.95
CA THR A 261 14.99 -12.63 12.74
C THR A 261 15.72 -11.56 11.93
N ALA A 262 15.21 -10.33 11.90
CA ALA A 262 15.91 -9.17 11.36
C ALA A 262 16.88 -8.62 12.43
N ARG A 263 18.17 -8.94 12.33
CA ARG A 263 19.17 -8.52 13.33
C ARG A 263 19.33 -7.00 13.34
N GLY A 264 19.39 -6.41 14.54
CA GLY A 264 19.51 -4.96 14.71
C GLY A 264 18.18 -4.19 14.63
N SER A 265 17.07 -4.89 14.38
CA SER A 265 15.74 -4.32 14.50
C SER A 265 15.33 -4.15 15.97
N LYS A 266 14.49 -3.15 16.25
CA LYS A 266 13.95 -2.90 17.57
C LYS A 266 12.57 -2.25 17.53
N ILE A 267 11.81 -2.47 18.60
CA ILE A 267 10.56 -1.77 18.89
C ILE A 267 10.70 -1.10 20.26
N GLU A 268 10.33 0.17 20.32
CA GLU A 268 10.43 1.03 21.50
C GLU A 268 9.10 1.75 21.71
N PHE A 269 8.66 1.85 22.96
CA PHE A 269 7.43 2.55 23.32
C PHE A 269 7.74 3.83 24.10
N PHE A 270 6.89 4.83 23.94
CA PHE A 270 7.00 6.12 24.60
C PHE A 270 5.71 6.40 25.38
N LEU A 271 5.81 6.92 26.59
CA LEU A 271 4.68 7.38 27.39
C LEU A 271 4.78 8.90 27.52
N ASN A 272 3.82 9.62 26.94
CA ASN A 272 3.80 11.09 26.92
C ASN A 272 5.12 11.71 26.43
N GLY A 273 5.70 11.11 25.39
CA GLY A 273 6.97 11.52 24.78
C GLY A 273 8.24 11.03 25.49
N LYS A 274 8.13 10.45 26.69
CA LYS A 274 9.28 9.85 27.38
C LYS A 274 9.47 8.40 26.95
N SER A 275 10.70 8.02 26.57
CA SER A 275 11.01 6.63 26.24
C SER A 275 10.80 5.71 27.44
N CYS A 276 10.16 4.57 27.19
CA CYS A 276 10.01 3.48 28.16
C CYS A 276 11.15 2.43 28.04
N GLY A 277 12.14 2.67 27.17
CA GLY A 277 13.23 1.74 26.85
C GLY A 277 12.94 0.86 25.62
N VAL A 278 13.86 -0.04 25.28
CA VAL A 278 13.65 -0.95 24.15
C VAL A 278 12.79 -2.13 24.60
N ALA A 279 11.63 -2.32 23.99
CA ALA A 279 10.70 -3.40 24.33
C ALA A 279 11.07 -4.70 23.64
N TYR A 280 11.40 -4.66 22.35
CA TYR A 280 11.75 -5.83 21.57
C TYR A 280 13.00 -5.56 20.75
N THR A 281 13.87 -6.56 20.64
CA THR A 281 15.06 -6.55 19.81
C THR A 281 15.04 -7.76 18.88
N ASN A 282 15.65 -7.65 17.71
CA ASN A 282 15.75 -8.73 16.72
C ASN A 282 14.37 -9.33 16.37
N ILE A 283 13.40 -8.47 16.06
CA ILE A 283 12.05 -8.89 15.66
C ILE A 283 12.12 -9.70 14.37
N TYR A 284 11.08 -10.49 14.08
CA TYR A 284 11.03 -11.25 12.83
C TYR A 284 11.04 -10.33 11.61
N ALA A 285 11.75 -10.73 10.56
CA ALA A 285 11.71 -10.07 9.26
C ALA A 285 10.29 -10.19 8.69
N GLY A 286 9.81 -9.10 8.09
CA GLY A 286 8.48 -9.06 7.52
C GLY A 286 7.97 -7.63 7.42
N GLN A 287 6.70 -7.53 7.06
CA GLN A 287 6.00 -6.26 6.88
C GLN A 287 5.11 -6.01 8.10
N TYR A 288 5.30 -4.85 8.74
CA TYR A 288 4.60 -4.51 9.97
C TYR A 288 3.61 -3.37 9.75
N TYR A 289 2.38 -3.59 10.19
CA TYR A 289 1.35 -2.59 10.31
C TYR A 289 1.35 -2.02 11.73
N PRO A 290 1.08 -0.72 11.90
CA PRO A 290 0.73 -0.20 13.21
C PRO A 290 -0.61 -0.83 13.61
N ALA A 291 -0.72 -1.29 14.84
CA ALA A 291 -1.84 -2.08 15.30
C ALA A 291 -2.27 -1.65 16.70
N VAL A 292 -3.58 -1.75 16.92
CA VAL A 292 -4.20 -1.56 18.23
C VAL A 292 -5.20 -2.67 18.50
N SER A 293 -5.36 -3.07 19.75
CA SER A 293 -6.38 -4.02 20.17
C SER A 293 -7.09 -3.54 21.42
N ILE A 294 -8.40 -3.68 21.42
CA ILE A 294 -9.32 -3.21 22.46
C ILE A 294 -10.00 -4.41 23.08
N TYR A 295 -10.17 -4.36 24.41
CA TYR A 295 -10.97 -5.28 25.20
C TYR A 295 -11.98 -4.47 26.01
N GLN A 296 -13.25 -4.86 25.91
CA GLN A 296 -14.40 -4.16 26.49
C GLN A 296 -14.53 -2.69 26.06
N GLU A 297 -15.14 -1.86 26.91
CA GLU A 297 -15.49 -0.47 26.64
C GLU A 297 -14.27 0.46 26.82
N SER A 298 -13.56 0.70 25.72
CA SER A 298 -12.52 1.73 25.65
C SER A 298 -12.54 2.44 24.31
N GLN A 299 -12.06 3.67 24.29
CA GLN A 299 -11.94 4.50 23.11
C GLN A 299 -10.51 5.02 22.98
N ILE A 300 -9.96 4.91 21.78
CA ILE A 300 -8.62 5.39 21.45
C ILE A 300 -8.62 6.12 20.13
N THR A 301 -7.77 7.14 20.02
CA THR A 301 -7.53 7.88 18.78
C THR A 301 -6.11 7.61 18.31
N CYS A 302 -5.94 7.06 17.12
CA CYS A 302 -4.62 6.91 16.50
C CYS A 302 -4.20 8.21 15.78
N ASN A 303 -2.96 8.62 15.96
CA ASN A 303 -2.32 9.69 15.20
C ASN A 303 -1.12 9.15 14.44
N PHE A 304 -1.23 9.14 13.10
CA PHE A 304 -0.16 8.67 12.22
C PHE A 304 0.66 9.82 11.60
N GLY A 305 0.34 11.08 11.94
CA GLY A 305 0.93 12.29 11.35
C GLY A 305 -0.01 12.95 10.34
N PRO A 306 0.38 14.07 9.71
CA PRO A 306 1.75 14.60 9.64
C PRO A 306 2.18 15.38 10.90
N ARG A 307 1.23 15.84 11.73
CA ARG A 307 1.53 16.57 12.97
C ARG A 307 1.51 15.61 14.15
N MET A 308 2.68 15.26 14.65
CA MET A 308 2.86 14.43 15.84
C MET A 308 2.97 15.30 17.09
N LYS A 309 2.54 14.77 18.25
CA LYS A 309 2.70 15.45 19.52
C LYS A 309 4.11 15.27 20.08
N TYR A 310 4.67 14.07 19.97
CA TYR A 310 5.96 13.68 20.52
C TYR A 310 6.76 12.83 19.51
N LEU A 311 7.21 13.42 18.39
CA LEU A 311 8.04 12.69 17.42
C LEU A 311 9.48 12.49 17.94
N PRO A 312 9.97 11.24 18.10
CA PRO A 312 11.35 11.00 18.49
C PRO A 312 12.34 11.40 17.39
N ALA A 313 13.55 11.80 17.78
CA ALA A 313 14.59 12.20 16.84
C ALA A 313 14.94 11.10 15.82
N GLY A 314 14.98 11.48 14.54
CA GLY A 314 15.29 10.59 13.42
C GLY A 314 14.20 9.58 13.06
N ALA A 315 13.03 9.62 13.71
CA ALA A 315 11.88 8.81 13.31
C ALA A 315 11.00 9.57 12.33
N ARG A 316 10.33 8.85 11.42
CA ARG A 316 9.37 9.41 10.47
C ARG A 316 7.94 9.07 10.86
N PRO A 317 6.97 9.99 10.68
CA PRO A 317 5.57 9.69 10.89
C PRO A 317 5.06 8.65 9.88
N PHE A 318 4.14 7.79 10.29
CA PHE A 318 3.54 6.78 9.40
C PHE A 318 2.83 7.37 8.18
N THR A 319 2.36 8.62 8.22
CA THR A 319 1.76 9.30 7.07
C THR A 319 2.74 9.42 5.89
N ASP A 320 4.05 9.51 6.13
CA ASP A 320 5.05 9.59 5.05
C ASP A 320 5.16 8.29 4.26
N ARG A 321 4.83 7.15 4.90
CA ARG A 321 4.88 5.82 4.28
C ARG A 321 3.92 5.69 3.10
N LEU A 322 2.83 6.45 3.08
CA LEU A 322 1.82 6.42 2.01
C LEU A 322 2.46 6.63 0.63
N ARG A 323 3.29 7.66 0.49
CA ARG A 323 3.88 8.03 -0.81
C ARG A 323 4.89 7.00 -1.26
N GLU A 324 5.76 6.56 -0.35
CA GLU A 324 6.73 5.51 -0.64
C GLU A 324 6.04 4.20 -1.04
N TYR A 325 4.98 3.83 -0.31
CA TYR A 325 4.22 2.62 -0.60
C TYR A 325 3.55 2.68 -1.98
N ALA A 326 2.97 3.81 -2.35
CA ALA A 326 2.34 3.97 -3.66
C ALA A 326 3.36 3.79 -4.81
N VAL A 327 4.57 4.31 -4.64
CA VAL A 327 5.66 4.12 -5.61
C VAL A 327 6.10 2.67 -5.66
N GLU A 328 6.37 2.05 -4.51
CA GLU A 328 6.80 0.65 -4.42
C GLU A 328 5.75 -0.31 -4.98
N GLN A 329 4.46 -0.07 -4.71
CA GLN A 329 3.37 -0.86 -5.29
C GLN A 329 3.32 -0.72 -6.81
N THR A 330 3.47 0.51 -7.33
CA THR A 330 3.48 0.74 -8.78
C THR A 330 4.63 -0.01 -9.46
N VAL A 331 5.82 0.02 -8.85
CA VAL A 331 6.99 -0.72 -9.35
C VAL A 331 6.73 -2.23 -9.29
N SER A 332 6.15 -2.74 -8.20
CA SER A 332 5.80 -4.16 -8.05
C SER A 332 4.79 -4.61 -9.12
N ASP A 333 3.76 -3.82 -9.39
CA ASP A 333 2.76 -4.13 -10.40
C ASP A 333 3.33 -4.09 -11.84
N MET A 334 4.30 -3.21 -12.09
CA MET A 334 5.07 -3.17 -13.34
C MET A 334 5.93 -4.42 -13.51
N LEU A 335 6.69 -4.80 -12.48
CA LEU A 335 7.53 -6.01 -12.50
C LEU A 335 6.69 -7.27 -12.68
N GLY A 336 5.64 -7.44 -11.88
CA GLY A 336 4.72 -8.57 -12.02
C GLY A 336 4.05 -8.58 -13.40
N THR A 337 3.86 -7.42 -14.03
CA THR A 337 3.36 -7.36 -15.40
C THR A 337 4.34 -7.90 -16.43
N LEU A 338 5.63 -7.61 -16.27
CA LEU A 338 6.69 -8.12 -17.13
C LEU A 338 6.88 -9.63 -16.93
N GLU A 339 6.97 -10.08 -15.68
CA GLU A 339 7.11 -11.50 -15.33
C GLU A 339 5.94 -12.34 -15.90
N TRP A 340 4.71 -11.83 -15.77
CA TRP A 340 3.54 -12.45 -16.37
C TRP A 340 3.65 -12.55 -17.91
N ARG A 341 4.12 -11.48 -18.58
CA ARG A 341 4.30 -11.48 -20.04
C ARG A 341 5.40 -12.45 -20.48
N GLU A 342 6.49 -12.54 -19.73
CA GLU A 342 7.58 -13.46 -20.03
C GLU A 342 7.13 -14.92 -19.93
N LYS A 343 6.37 -15.28 -18.88
CA LYS A 343 5.75 -16.62 -18.75
C LYS A 343 4.89 -16.96 -19.97
N GLN A 344 4.05 -16.03 -20.43
CA GLN A 344 3.20 -16.23 -21.61
C GLN A 344 4.00 -16.41 -22.91
N ILE A 345 5.14 -15.71 -23.06
CA ILE A 345 6.02 -15.88 -24.22
C ILE A 345 6.68 -17.27 -24.18
N GLU A 346 7.13 -17.71 -23.01
CA GLU A 346 7.81 -19.00 -22.85
C GLU A 346 6.85 -20.18 -23.06
N GLU A 347 5.62 -20.10 -22.55
CA GLU A 347 4.54 -21.06 -22.82
C GLU A 347 4.27 -21.19 -24.33
N LYS A 348 4.20 -20.08 -25.05
CA LYS A 348 4.03 -20.10 -26.52
C LYS A 348 5.20 -20.75 -27.25
N LYS A 349 6.44 -20.48 -26.83
CA LYS A 349 7.63 -21.12 -27.42
C LYS A 349 7.63 -22.64 -27.18
N ASN A 350 7.23 -23.07 -25.99
CA ASN A 350 7.17 -24.49 -25.65
C ASN A 350 6.08 -25.20 -26.47
N ASN A 351 4.90 -24.59 -26.63
CA ASN A 351 3.86 -25.15 -27.50
C ASN A 351 4.30 -25.22 -28.97
N HIS A 352 4.99 -24.20 -29.49
CA HIS A 352 5.57 -24.23 -30.85
C HIS A 352 6.70 -25.26 -31.05
N LYS A 353 7.39 -25.69 -29.98
CA LYS A 353 8.39 -26.77 -30.06
C LYS A 353 7.73 -28.15 -30.12
N VAL A 354 6.59 -28.33 -29.47
CA VAL A 354 5.81 -29.59 -29.47
C VAL A 354 5.11 -29.82 -30.81
N GLU A 355 4.71 -28.76 -31.51
CA GLU A 355 4.03 -28.84 -32.81
C GLU A 355 4.97 -29.03 -34.03
N LYS A 356 6.30 -29.06 -33.85
CA LYS A 356 7.20 -29.40 -34.97
C LYS A 356 7.14 -30.90 -35.25
N PRO A 357 6.66 -31.35 -36.43
CA PRO A 357 6.59 -32.76 -36.75
C PRO A 357 7.99 -33.36 -36.83
N THR A 358 8.22 -34.46 -36.12
CA THR A 358 9.33 -35.37 -36.37
C THR A 358 9.27 -35.72 -37.85
N LYS A 359 10.26 -35.29 -38.64
CA LYS A 359 10.39 -35.72 -40.04
C LYS A 359 10.63 -37.24 -40.02
N THR A 360 9.58 -38.03 -40.16
CA THR A 360 9.68 -39.46 -40.40
C THR A 360 10.30 -39.62 -41.77
N THR A 361 11.58 -39.99 -41.81
CA THR A 361 12.31 -40.36 -43.02
C THR A 361 11.59 -41.56 -43.62
N ARG A 362 10.78 -41.33 -44.66
CA ARG A 362 10.11 -42.40 -45.41
C ARG A 362 11.19 -43.10 -46.24
N ALA A 363 11.70 -44.22 -45.75
CA ALA A 363 12.53 -45.12 -46.54
C ALA A 363 11.72 -45.59 -47.76
N ARG A 364 12.20 -45.25 -48.97
CA ARG A 364 11.75 -45.87 -50.22
C ARG A 364 12.43 -47.22 -50.28
N ASN A 365 11.66 -48.30 -50.14
CA ASN A 365 12.11 -49.63 -50.55
C ASN A 365 11.61 -49.90 -51.97
N HIS A 366 12.52 -50.46 -52.75
CA HIS A 366 12.44 -50.87 -54.15
C HIS A 366 11.42 -51.97 -54.40
#